data_AF-A0A924YHK6-F1
#
_entry.id   AF-A0A924YHK6-F1
#
_cell.length_a   1.000
_cell.length_b   1.000
_cell.length_c   1.000
_cell.angle_alpha   90.00
_cell.angle_beta   90.00
_cell.angle_gamma   90.00
#
_symmetry.space_group_name_H-M   'P 1'
#
loop_
_entity.id
_entity.type
_entity.pdbx_description
1 polymer ?
#
loop_
_entity_poly.entity_id
_entity_poly.type
_entity_poly.pdbx_seq_one_letter_code
_entity_poly.pdbx_strand_id
1 'polypeptide(L)'
;MPISVKCTDCGKSLRAPDALAGKKAKCPDCGATVPIPSAAIDAEEISDEPASKPLSKSQAKSKPAEDENESDFDDAEDEQADGSDDEGTKRKACPMCGEMIVASAAKCRFCGETLDPELRKRGKKRAGGRGKEAPEDLRAIAKYQKGVLLCILVELLALGLQVAAPQQLRPLFGIGYLVASLVATVFVFLLAMKVYSTGMGVFWGILTLIPCLGLLVLLIVNSKATGVLKENGISVGLLGAKLSDI
;
A
#
# COMPACT_ATOMS: atom_id res chain seq x y z
N MET A 1 -23.67 -1.61 -3.67
CA MET A 1 -23.73 -0.72 -4.85
C MET A 1 -23.31 0.68 -4.40
N PRO A 2 -22.26 1.33 -4.93
CA PRO A 2 -21.80 2.61 -4.38
C PRO A 2 -22.83 3.75 -4.55
N ILE A 3 -23.14 4.45 -3.45
CA ILE A 3 -24.05 5.61 -3.43
C ILE A 3 -23.28 6.84 -3.91
N SER A 4 -23.80 7.54 -4.92
CA SER A 4 -23.19 8.76 -5.45
C SER A 4 -23.84 9.99 -4.81
N VAL A 5 -23.06 10.76 -4.04
CA VAL A 5 -23.52 11.95 -3.33
C VAL A 5 -22.72 13.17 -3.79
N LYS A 6 -23.36 14.33 -3.93
CA LYS A 6 -22.66 15.59 -4.25
C LYS A 6 -22.25 16.29 -2.96
N CYS A 7 -21.00 16.72 -2.88
CA CYS A 7 -20.53 17.52 -1.75
C CYS A 7 -21.10 18.93 -1.82
N THR A 8 -21.68 19.41 -0.73
CA THR A 8 -22.24 20.77 -0.61
C THR A 8 -21.20 21.88 -0.58
N ASP A 9 -19.94 21.56 -0.21
CA ASP A 9 -18.87 22.55 -0.04
C ASP A 9 -17.97 22.70 -1.27
N CYS A 10 -17.74 21.63 -2.04
CA CYS A 10 -16.88 21.67 -3.23
C CYS A 10 -17.60 21.32 -4.54
N GLY A 11 -18.87 20.92 -4.48
CA GLY A 11 -19.70 20.59 -5.66
C GLY A 11 -19.34 19.29 -6.37
N LYS A 12 -18.27 18.59 -5.96
CA LYS A 12 -17.80 17.36 -6.59
C LYS A 12 -18.62 16.14 -6.17
N SER A 13 -18.81 15.20 -7.09
CA SER A 13 -19.48 13.92 -6.83
C SER A 13 -18.52 12.94 -6.14
N LEU A 14 -18.92 12.45 -4.97
CA LEU A 14 -18.21 11.42 -4.22
C LEU A 14 -18.97 10.10 -4.27
N ARG A 15 -18.24 8.99 -4.32
CA ARG A 15 -18.77 7.63 -4.22
C ARG A 15 -18.57 7.13 -2.80
N ALA A 16 -19.65 6.92 -2.07
CA ALA A 16 -19.63 6.38 -0.72
C ALA A 16 -20.08 4.91 -0.73
N PRO A 17 -19.42 4.03 0.04
CA PRO A 17 -19.88 2.65 0.23
C PRO A 17 -21.16 2.61 1.07
N ASP A 18 -22.03 1.63 0.79
CA ASP A 18 -23.32 1.44 1.47
C ASP A 18 -23.21 1.31 2.99
N ALA A 19 -22.07 0.81 3.48
CA ALA A 19 -21.78 0.67 4.91
C ALA A 19 -21.75 2.01 5.68
N LEU A 20 -21.72 3.14 4.96
CA LEU A 20 -21.77 4.49 5.51
C LEU A 20 -23.11 5.21 5.23
N ALA A 21 -24.12 4.51 4.71
CA ALA A 21 -25.49 5.03 4.58
C ALA A 21 -26.01 5.49 5.96
N GLY A 22 -26.53 6.72 6.02
CA GLY A 22 -27.00 7.35 7.27
C GLY A 22 -25.89 7.88 8.19
N LYS A 23 -24.61 7.78 7.81
CA LYS A 23 -23.47 8.32 8.56
C LYS A 23 -22.86 9.52 7.85
N LYS A 24 -22.09 10.31 8.61
CA LYS A 24 -21.33 11.46 8.11
C LYS A 24 -19.96 10.98 7.59
N ALA A 25 -19.66 11.23 6.32
CA ALA A 25 -18.37 10.87 5.71
C ALA A 25 -17.58 12.13 5.32
N LYS A 26 -16.25 12.06 5.39
CA LYS A 26 -15.38 13.16 4.96
C LYS A 26 -15.17 13.12 3.45
N CYS A 27 -15.30 14.27 2.81
CA CYS A 27 -14.98 14.44 1.40
C CYS A 27 -13.46 14.35 1.20
N PRO A 28 -12.95 13.51 0.27
CA PRO A 28 -11.51 13.37 0.01
C PRO A 28 -10.89 14.60 -0.66
N ASP A 29 -11.68 15.45 -1.31
CA ASP A 29 -11.20 16.63 -2.02
C ASP A 29 -11.09 17.90 -1.15
N CYS A 30 -12.04 18.13 -0.24
CA CYS A 30 -12.09 19.35 0.56
C CYS A 30 -12.06 19.11 2.08
N GLY A 31 -12.15 17.85 2.53
CA GLY A 31 -12.16 17.50 3.95
C GLY A 31 -13.48 17.79 4.69
N ALA A 32 -14.46 18.39 4.03
CA ALA A 32 -15.77 18.70 4.63
C ALA A 32 -16.57 17.44 4.96
N THR A 33 -17.42 17.52 5.98
CA THR A 33 -18.19 16.38 6.48
C THR A 33 -19.57 16.34 5.80
N VAL A 34 -19.75 15.45 4.83
CA VAL A 34 -20.95 15.33 4.01
C VAL A 34 -21.87 14.22 4.58
N PRO A 35 -23.17 14.50 4.82
CA PRO A 35 -24.12 13.48 5.23
C PRO A 35 -24.48 12.58 4.04
N ILE A 36 -24.37 11.26 4.21
CA ILE A 36 -24.79 10.30 3.18
C ILE A 36 -26.25 9.92 3.44
N PRO A 37 -27.19 10.20 2.50
CA PRO A 37 -28.58 9.84 2.67
C PRO A 37 -28.69 8.32 2.78
N SER A 38 -29.35 7.85 3.85
CA SER A 38 -29.80 6.46 3.93
C SER A 38 -31.01 6.36 3.01
N ALA A 39 -30.95 5.53 1.98
CA ALA A 39 -32.14 5.21 1.20
C ALA A 39 -33.14 4.51 2.13
N ALA A 40 -34.07 5.28 2.69
CA ALA A 40 -35.34 4.73 3.12
C ALA A 40 -36.05 4.34 1.82
N ILE A 41 -36.24 3.04 1.63
CA ILE A 41 -37.20 2.57 0.65
C ILE A 41 -38.55 2.99 1.23
N ASP A 42 -39.18 3.98 0.62
CA ASP A 42 -40.57 4.32 0.87
C ASP A 42 -41.40 3.09 0.50
N ALA A 43 -41.88 2.39 1.52
CA ALA A 43 -42.90 1.37 1.37
C ALA A 43 -44.22 2.09 1.07
N GLU A 44 -44.64 2.07 -0.19
CA GLU A 44 -46.02 2.39 -0.56
C GLU A 44 -46.97 1.41 0.13
N GLU A 45 -48.01 1.99 0.73
CA GLU A 45 -49.15 1.33 1.34
C GLU A 45 -49.91 0.48 0.34
N ILE A 46 -50.20 -0.78 0.70
CA ILE A 46 -51.40 -1.47 0.25
C ILE A 46 -52.11 -1.97 1.50
N SER A 47 -53.32 -1.45 1.68
CA SER A 47 -54.25 -1.74 2.76
C SER A 47 -55.02 -3.05 2.54
N ASP A 48 -55.51 -3.58 3.67
CA ASP A 48 -56.69 -4.45 3.86
C ASP A 48 -56.48 -5.99 4.02
N GLU A 49 -56.24 -6.40 5.28
CA GLU A 49 -56.93 -7.39 6.18
C GLU A 49 -57.80 -8.57 5.63
N PRO A 50 -58.19 -9.61 6.44
CA PRO A 50 -57.58 -10.26 7.62
C PRO A 50 -57.84 -11.80 7.77
N ALA A 51 -57.46 -12.34 8.95
CA ALA A 51 -57.88 -13.58 9.64
C ALA A 51 -56.94 -14.81 9.48
N SER A 52 -56.52 -15.54 10.52
CA SER A 52 -56.91 -15.58 11.93
C SER A 52 -55.82 -16.29 12.78
N LYS A 53 -55.34 -15.58 13.82
CA LYS A 53 -55.19 -15.93 15.26
C LYS A 53 -54.75 -17.36 15.75
N PRO A 54 -54.20 -17.43 16.98
CA PRO A 54 -52.92 -18.08 17.29
C PRO A 54 -53.03 -19.21 18.35
N LEU A 55 -51.92 -19.89 18.68
CA LEU A 55 -51.59 -20.64 19.92
C LEU A 55 -50.14 -21.18 19.72
N SER A 56 -49.24 -21.43 20.66
CA SER A 56 -49.12 -21.30 22.12
C SER A 56 -47.66 -21.71 22.48
N LYS A 57 -47.19 -21.26 23.65
CA LYS A 57 -45.96 -21.67 24.37
C LYS A 57 -45.75 -23.19 24.46
N SER A 58 -44.48 -23.65 24.61
CA SER A 58 -43.97 -24.51 25.72
C SER A 58 -42.61 -25.16 25.31
N GLN A 59 -41.49 -24.79 25.93
CA GLN A 59 -40.71 -25.59 26.92
C GLN A 59 -40.22 -26.99 26.48
N ALA A 60 -38.88 -27.13 26.53
CA ALA A 60 -38.12 -28.17 27.26
C ALA A 60 -38.34 -29.68 27.00
N LYS A 61 -37.23 -30.32 26.57
CA LYS A 61 -36.50 -31.41 27.26
C LYS A 61 -37.00 -32.88 27.19
N SER A 62 -36.21 -33.73 26.50
CA SER A 62 -35.84 -35.13 26.84
C SER A 62 -34.97 -35.73 25.69
N LYS A 63 -33.67 -36.08 25.85
CA LYS A 63 -32.98 -37.27 26.43
C LYS A 63 -33.10 -38.57 25.56
N PRO A 64 -32.22 -39.60 25.70
CA PRO A 64 -30.85 -39.81 25.16
C PRO A 64 -30.67 -41.16 24.39
N ALA A 65 -29.48 -41.46 23.84
CA ALA A 65 -28.95 -42.83 23.67
C ALA A 65 -27.41 -42.81 23.42
N GLU A 66 -26.54 -43.02 24.41
CA GLU A 66 -25.72 -44.24 24.70
C GLU A 66 -24.85 -44.76 23.54
N ASP A 67 -23.52 -44.59 23.66
CA ASP A 67 -22.52 -45.59 23.24
C ASP A 67 -21.24 -45.40 24.09
N GLU A 68 -20.68 -46.52 24.48
CA GLU A 68 -19.75 -46.76 25.59
C GLU A 68 -18.32 -46.88 25.03
N ASN A 69 -17.33 -46.24 25.67
CA ASN A 69 -16.01 -46.87 25.80
C ASN A 69 -15.19 -46.25 26.93
N GLU A 70 -15.07 -46.99 28.02
CA GLU A 70 -14.09 -46.82 29.08
C GLU A 70 -12.71 -47.28 28.61
N SER A 71 -11.69 -46.45 28.82
CA SER A 71 -10.39 -46.94 29.30
C SER A 71 -9.66 -45.81 30.02
N ASP A 72 -9.96 -45.77 31.31
CA ASP A 72 -9.05 -45.61 32.43
C ASP A 72 -7.54 -45.58 32.07
N PHE A 73 -6.91 -44.44 32.32
CA PHE A 73 -5.47 -44.33 32.59
C PHE A 73 -5.29 -43.13 33.54
N ASP A 74 -5.15 -43.46 34.82
CA ASP A 74 -4.74 -42.56 35.90
C ASP A 74 -3.24 -42.23 35.83
N ASP A 75 -2.90 -41.16 36.55
CA ASP A 75 -1.56 -40.70 36.99
C ASP A 75 -0.68 -39.92 36.00
N ALA A 76 -0.56 -38.60 36.26
CA ALA A 76 0.63 -38.01 36.89
C ALA A 76 0.84 -36.53 36.52
N GLU A 77 0.92 -35.69 37.56
CA GLU A 77 1.80 -34.51 37.68
C GLU A 77 1.68 -33.37 36.64
N ASP A 78 0.94 -32.32 36.99
CA ASP A 78 1.27 -30.96 36.55
C ASP A 78 1.56 -30.08 37.78
N GLU A 79 2.75 -30.29 38.34
CA GLU A 79 3.41 -29.32 39.20
C GLU A 79 3.91 -28.13 38.36
N GLN A 80 3.32 -26.97 38.65
CA GLN A 80 3.97 -25.65 38.70
C GLN A 80 4.73 -25.16 37.45
N ALA A 81 4.02 -24.35 36.64
CA ALA A 81 4.61 -23.12 36.13
C ALA A 81 4.08 -21.93 36.94
N ASP A 82 4.84 -21.60 37.98
CA ASP A 82 4.85 -20.31 38.66
C ASP A 82 5.00 -19.17 37.64
N GLY A 83 4.08 -18.22 37.72
CA GLY A 83 4.05 -16.98 37.00
C GLY A 83 2.93 -16.12 37.54
N SER A 84 2.95 -15.94 38.86
CA SER A 84 2.09 -15.02 39.60
C SER A 84 2.18 -13.61 39.02
N ASP A 85 1.05 -13.08 38.57
CA ASP A 85 0.68 -11.67 38.71
C ASP A 85 -0.84 -11.55 38.57
N ASP A 86 -1.48 -11.63 39.71
CA ASP A 86 -2.83 -11.13 40.00
C ASP A 86 -2.89 -9.61 39.71
N GLU A 87 -3.00 -9.22 38.44
CA GLU A 87 -3.36 -7.87 38.01
C GLU A 87 -4.80 -7.90 37.50
N GLY A 88 -5.72 -8.08 38.46
CA GLY A 88 -7.15 -7.88 38.27
C GLY A 88 -7.44 -6.54 37.60
N THR A 89 -7.70 -6.59 36.30
CA THR A 89 -8.41 -5.62 35.45
C THR A 89 -8.44 -4.16 35.93
N LYS A 90 -7.29 -3.54 36.22
CA LYS A 90 -7.27 -2.09 36.48
C LYS A 90 -7.70 -1.39 35.20
N ARG A 91 -8.77 -0.58 35.29
CA ARG A 91 -9.29 0.21 34.17
C ARG A 91 -8.92 1.67 34.37
N LYS A 92 -8.54 2.33 33.29
CA LYS A 92 -8.27 3.77 33.26
C LYS A 92 -9.02 4.42 32.11
N ALA A 93 -9.34 5.70 32.27
CA ALA A 93 -9.88 6.49 31.17
C ALA A 93 -8.81 6.71 30.10
N CYS A 94 -9.18 6.53 28.83
CA CYS A 94 -8.31 6.82 27.71
C CYS A 94 -8.02 8.34 27.64
N PRO A 95 -6.76 8.78 27.60
CA PRO A 95 -6.42 10.22 27.61
C PRO A 95 -6.84 10.96 26.33
N MET A 96 -7.20 10.24 25.27
CA MET A 96 -7.59 10.84 23.99
C MET A 96 -9.09 10.94 23.77
N CYS A 97 -9.87 10.00 24.32
CA CYS A 97 -11.31 9.92 24.06
C CYS A 97 -12.16 9.75 25.32
N GLY A 98 -11.56 9.66 26.51
CA GLY A 98 -12.26 9.54 27.80
C GLY A 98 -12.80 8.16 28.15
N GLU A 99 -12.94 7.26 27.18
CA GLU A 99 -13.55 5.93 27.39
C GLU A 99 -12.71 5.00 28.28
N MET A 100 -13.37 4.13 29.06
CA MET A 100 -12.71 3.22 30.00
C MET A 100 -12.08 2.02 29.29
N ILE A 101 -10.76 1.89 29.42
CA ILE A 101 -9.95 0.82 28.81
C ILE A 101 -9.14 0.08 29.89
N VAL A 102 -8.66 -1.13 29.57
CA VAL A 102 -7.71 -1.84 30.44
C VAL A 102 -6.41 -1.04 30.56
N ALA A 103 -5.84 -0.95 31.77
CA ALA A 103 -4.69 -0.09 32.04
C ALA A 103 -3.45 -0.48 31.22
N SER A 104 -3.32 -1.76 30.88
CA SER A 104 -2.29 -2.34 30.01
C SER A 104 -2.61 -2.26 28.51
N ALA A 105 -3.70 -1.60 28.09
CA ALA A 105 -4.07 -1.52 26.68
C ALA A 105 -3.03 -0.76 25.85
N ALA A 106 -2.37 -1.49 24.95
CA ALA A 106 -1.44 -0.92 23.98
C ALA A 106 -2.11 -0.01 22.94
N LYS A 107 -3.39 -0.26 22.62
CA LYS A 107 -4.22 0.51 21.69
C LYS A 107 -5.64 0.66 22.22
N CYS A 108 -6.22 1.85 22.09
CA CYS A 108 -7.61 2.07 22.47
C CYS A 108 -8.56 1.36 21.48
N ARG A 109 -9.51 0.57 21.99
CA ARG A 109 -10.54 -0.10 21.16
C ARG A 109 -11.58 0.88 20.60
N PHE A 110 -11.77 2.03 21.24
CA PHE A 110 -12.81 3.00 20.89
C PHE A 110 -12.33 4.05 19.89
N CYS A 111 -11.25 4.78 20.19
CA CYS A 111 -10.71 5.81 19.28
C CYS A 111 -9.59 5.30 18.36
N GLY A 112 -8.98 4.15 18.66
CA GLY A 112 -7.91 3.59 17.85
C GLY A 112 -6.51 4.18 18.08
N GLU A 113 -6.32 5.14 18.99
CA GLU A 113 -5.00 5.69 19.29
C GLU A 113 -4.09 4.62 19.94
N THR A 114 -2.82 4.58 19.52
CA THR A 114 -1.77 3.78 20.17
C THR A 114 -1.27 4.49 21.43
N LEU A 115 -1.52 3.90 22.60
CA LEU A 115 -1.19 4.47 23.91
C LEU A 115 0.18 4.02 24.41
N ASP A 116 0.68 2.90 23.90
CA ASP A 116 2.02 2.40 24.21
C ASP A 116 3.10 3.27 23.52
N PRO A 117 3.99 3.93 24.28
CA PRO A 117 5.04 4.78 23.73
C PRO A 117 6.05 4.00 22.87
N GLU A 118 6.34 2.74 23.17
CA GLU A 118 7.27 1.91 22.41
C GLU A 118 6.69 1.52 21.06
N LEU A 119 5.41 1.13 21.00
CA LEU A 119 4.72 0.90 19.74
C LEU A 119 4.58 2.19 18.92
N ARG A 120 4.34 3.34 19.57
CA ARG A 120 4.28 4.64 18.89
C ARG A 120 5.63 5.03 18.28
N LYS A 121 6.74 4.80 18.99
CA LYS A 121 8.11 4.97 18.46
C LYS A 121 8.40 4.01 17.32
N ARG A 122 8.01 2.73 17.44
CA ARG A 122 8.22 1.71 16.39
C ARG A 122 7.41 2.02 15.13
N GLY A 123 6.18 2.52 15.29
CA GLY A 123 5.35 3.06 14.22
C GLY A 123 5.99 4.27 13.53
N LYS A 124 6.53 5.23 14.30
CA LYS A 124 7.28 6.37 13.76
C LYS A 124 8.57 5.97 13.05
N LYS A 125 9.31 4.96 13.53
CA LYS A 125 10.50 4.44 12.83
C LYS A 125 10.14 3.79 11.48
N ARG A 126 9.01 3.06 11.42
CA ARG A 126 8.49 2.49 10.17
C ARG A 126 7.92 3.56 9.23
N ALA A 127 7.32 4.62 9.76
CA ALA A 127 6.82 5.75 8.99
C ALA A 127 7.94 6.71 8.53
N GLY A 128 9.02 6.82 9.30
CA GLY A 128 10.20 7.64 9.01
C GLY A 128 11.21 6.99 8.07
N GLY A 129 10.95 5.77 7.60
CA GLY A 129 11.77 5.07 6.59
C GLY A 129 11.41 5.40 5.14
N ARG A 130 10.31 6.11 4.89
CA ARG A 130 10.07 6.77 3.60
C ARG A 130 10.71 8.16 3.70
N GLY A 131 12.02 8.17 3.47
CA GLY A 131 12.85 9.36 3.59
C GLY A 131 12.29 10.51 2.75
N LYS A 132 12.35 11.73 3.30
CA LYS A 132 12.72 12.86 2.45
C LYS A 132 14.09 12.48 1.89
N GLU A 133 14.15 12.03 0.64
CA GLU A 133 15.43 11.85 -0.05
C GLU A 133 16.19 13.17 0.09
N ALA A 134 17.46 13.11 0.48
CA ALA A 134 18.26 14.33 0.59
C ALA A 134 18.23 15.05 -0.76
N PRO A 135 18.21 16.39 -0.81
CA PRO A 135 18.23 17.13 -2.09
C PRO A 135 19.41 16.72 -2.99
N GLU A 136 20.50 16.23 -2.39
CA GLU A 136 21.64 15.62 -3.10
C GLU A 136 21.30 14.30 -3.81
N ASP A 137 20.46 13.46 -3.22
CA ASP A 137 19.99 12.21 -3.83
C ASP A 137 19.01 12.47 -4.96
N LEU A 138 18.12 13.46 -4.82
CA LEU A 138 17.21 13.91 -5.89
C LEU A 138 17.98 14.44 -7.10
N ARG A 139 19.01 15.27 -6.86
CA ARG A 139 19.90 15.76 -7.92
C ARG A 139 20.68 14.63 -8.60
N ALA A 140 21.12 13.63 -7.84
CA ALA A 140 21.78 12.45 -8.40
C ALA A 140 20.80 11.66 -9.30
N ILE A 141 19.58 11.37 -8.83
CA ILE A 141 18.55 10.67 -9.59
C ILE A 141 18.25 11.40 -10.90
N ALA A 142 18.09 12.73 -10.87
CA ALA A 142 17.85 13.54 -12.07
C ALA A 142 19.01 13.49 -13.07
N LYS A 143 20.27 13.47 -12.61
CA LYS A 143 21.44 13.31 -13.49
C LYS A 143 21.45 11.94 -14.15
N TYR A 144 21.20 10.88 -13.39
CA TYR A 144 21.15 9.53 -13.93
C TYR A 144 19.99 9.34 -14.92
N GLN A 145 18.84 9.98 -14.69
CA GLN A 145 17.71 9.97 -15.63
C GLN A 145 18.10 10.55 -17.00
N LYS A 146 18.85 11.67 -17.02
CA LYS A 146 19.39 12.25 -18.27
C LYS A 146 20.48 11.37 -18.89
N GLY A 147 21.33 10.75 -18.08
CA GLY A 147 22.34 9.80 -18.54
C GLY A 147 21.71 8.62 -19.28
N VAL A 148 20.65 8.03 -18.72
CA VAL A 148 19.90 6.94 -19.37
C VAL A 148 19.26 7.39 -20.69
N LEU A 149 18.63 8.57 -20.73
CA LEU A 149 18.05 9.10 -21.97
C LEU A 149 19.11 9.30 -23.05
N LEU A 150 20.28 9.81 -22.69
CA LEU A 150 21.40 9.99 -23.61
C LEU A 150 21.98 8.64 -24.08
N CYS A 151 22.09 7.64 -23.19
CA CYS A 151 22.46 6.28 -23.58
C CYS A 151 21.49 5.71 -24.61
N ILE A 152 20.17 5.79 -24.38
CA ILE A 152 19.16 5.31 -25.33
C ILE A 152 19.30 6.02 -26.69
N LEU A 153 19.51 7.33 -26.69
CA LEU A 153 19.69 8.12 -27.91
C LEU A 153 20.94 7.67 -28.69
N VAL A 154 22.05 7.45 -27.99
CA VAL A 154 23.30 6.93 -28.58
C VAL A 154 23.11 5.52 -29.12
N GLU A 155 22.42 4.64 -28.39
CA GLU A 155 22.13 3.27 -28.81
C GLU A 155 21.30 3.25 -30.12
N LEU A 156 20.25 4.09 -30.19
CA LEU A 156 19.41 4.22 -31.39
C LEU A 156 20.17 4.81 -32.58
N LEU A 157 21.02 5.82 -32.34
CA LEU A 157 21.87 6.40 -33.39
C LEU A 157 22.91 5.40 -33.88
N ALA A 158 23.55 4.66 -32.99
CA ALA A 158 24.51 3.60 -33.33
C ALA A 158 23.83 2.50 -34.15
N LEU A 159 22.62 2.08 -33.77
CA LEU A 159 21.82 1.13 -34.53
C LEU A 159 21.47 1.66 -35.93
N GLY A 160 21.03 2.92 -36.02
CA GLY A 160 20.73 3.57 -37.30
C GLY A 160 21.94 3.68 -38.22
N LEU A 161 23.10 4.07 -37.68
CA LEU A 161 24.36 4.08 -38.43
C LEU A 161 24.77 2.69 -38.89
N GLN A 162 24.59 1.67 -38.05
CA GLN A 162 24.97 0.29 -38.40
C GLN A 162 24.09 -0.29 -39.52
N VAL A 163 22.83 0.15 -39.63
CA VAL A 163 21.93 -0.21 -40.74
C VAL A 163 22.25 0.58 -42.01
N ALA A 164 22.60 1.86 -41.90
CA ALA A 164 22.91 2.74 -43.03
C ALA A 164 24.35 2.59 -43.57
N ALA A 165 25.27 2.04 -42.76
CA ALA A 165 26.69 1.95 -43.10
C ALA A 165 26.99 0.91 -44.20
N PRO A 166 27.97 1.19 -45.08
CA PRO A 166 28.46 0.23 -46.06
C PRO A 166 29.10 -0.99 -45.37
N GLN A 167 29.05 -2.16 -46.00
CA GLN A 167 29.47 -3.43 -45.40
C GLN A 167 30.90 -3.44 -44.84
N GLN A 168 31.82 -2.65 -45.42
CA GLN A 168 33.21 -2.55 -44.93
C GLN A 168 33.34 -1.84 -43.57
N LEU A 169 32.46 -0.89 -43.25
CA LEU A 169 32.52 -0.13 -41.98
C LEU A 169 31.63 -0.71 -40.89
N ARG A 170 30.73 -1.63 -41.25
CA ARG A 170 29.80 -2.29 -40.33
C ARG A 170 30.45 -2.95 -39.09
N PRO A 171 31.61 -3.64 -39.16
CA PRO A 171 32.23 -4.20 -37.97
C PRO A 171 32.75 -3.12 -37.00
N LEU A 172 33.25 -1.99 -37.52
CA LEU A 172 33.71 -0.87 -36.69
C LEU A 172 32.56 -0.25 -35.89
N PHE A 173 31.42 -0.02 -36.56
CA PHE A 173 30.20 0.45 -35.88
C PHE A 173 29.63 -0.58 -34.90
N GLY A 174 29.75 -1.88 -35.22
CA GLY A 174 29.34 -2.96 -34.31
C GLY A 174 30.14 -3.02 -33.01
N ILE A 175 31.47 -2.80 -33.07
CA ILE A 175 32.30 -2.68 -31.86
C ILE A 175 31.88 -1.45 -31.04
N GLY A 176 31.65 -0.31 -31.71
CA GLY A 176 31.15 0.90 -31.04
C GLY A 176 29.81 0.68 -30.34
N TYR A 177 28.88 -0.04 -30.98
CA TYR A 177 27.59 -0.42 -30.39
C TYR A 177 27.76 -1.29 -29.13
N LEU A 178 28.61 -2.31 -29.17
CA LEU A 178 28.86 -3.15 -28.00
C LEU A 178 29.45 -2.36 -26.82
N VAL A 179 30.39 -1.46 -27.08
CA VAL A 179 30.96 -0.59 -26.04
C VAL A 179 29.89 0.33 -25.46
N ALA A 180 29.06 0.94 -26.31
CA ALA A 180 27.96 1.80 -25.87
C ALA A 180 26.95 1.04 -24.99
N SER A 181 26.60 -0.19 -25.38
CA SER A 181 25.68 -1.06 -24.65
C SER A 181 26.22 -1.49 -23.27
N LEU A 182 27.53 -1.77 -23.19
CA LEU A 182 28.24 -2.02 -21.92
C LEU A 182 28.21 -0.78 -21.00
N VAL A 183 28.41 0.42 -21.54
CA VAL A 183 28.32 1.65 -20.75
C VAL A 183 26.87 1.89 -20.28
N ALA A 184 25.89 1.70 -21.17
CA ALA A 184 24.48 1.87 -20.85
C ALA A 184 24.02 0.93 -19.73
N THR A 185 24.42 -0.35 -19.78
CA THR A 185 24.08 -1.34 -18.73
C THR A 185 24.67 -0.96 -17.37
N VAL A 186 25.91 -0.46 -17.30
CA VAL A 186 26.52 0.06 -16.06
C VAL A 186 25.72 1.25 -15.50
N PHE A 187 25.35 2.22 -16.35
CA PHE A 187 24.56 3.37 -15.91
C PHE A 187 23.17 2.98 -15.40
N VAL A 188 22.48 2.07 -16.07
CA VAL A 188 21.17 1.55 -15.64
C VAL A 188 21.29 0.82 -14.32
N PHE A 189 22.35 0.03 -14.13
CA PHE A 189 22.61 -0.67 -12.88
C PHE A 189 22.83 0.30 -11.70
N LEU A 190 23.65 1.34 -11.90
CA LEU A 190 23.88 2.38 -10.90
C LEU A 190 22.60 3.13 -10.55
N LEU A 191 21.78 3.47 -11.55
CA LEU A 191 20.48 4.11 -11.32
C LEU A 191 19.55 3.17 -10.55
N ALA A 192 19.49 1.89 -10.89
CA ALA A 192 18.64 0.91 -10.22
C ALA A 192 19.01 0.75 -8.74
N MET A 193 20.31 0.73 -8.40
CA MET A 193 20.76 0.68 -7.01
C MET A 193 20.40 1.94 -6.20
N LYS A 194 20.34 3.10 -6.86
CA LYS A 194 19.97 4.38 -6.23
C LYS A 194 18.45 4.53 -6.04
N VAL A 195 17.63 4.06 -6.99
CA VAL A 195 16.17 4.26 -7.01
C VAL A 195 15.41 3.15 -6.27
N TYR A 196 16.00 1.96 -6.14
CA TYR A 196 15.36 0.82 -5.48
C TYR A 196 16.12 0.41 -4.23
N SER A 197 15.39 -0.15 -3.25
CA SER A 197 16.00 -0.86 -2.13
C SER A 197 16.98 -1.92 -2.64
N THR A 198 18.11 -2.10 -1.96
CA THR A 198 19.23 -2.98 -2.36
C THR A 198 18.77 -4.37 -2.83
N GLY A 199 17.79 -4.99 -2.16
CA GLY A 199 17.25 -6.30 -2.56
C GLY A 199 16.47 -6.29 -3.89
N MET A 200 15.68 -5.25 -4.15
CA MET A 200 14.97 -5.11 -5.42
C MET A 200 15.96 -4.77 -6.55
N GLY A 201 16.97 -3.92 -6.28
CA GLY A 201 18.01 -3.58 -7.26
C GLY A 201 18.76 -4.81 -7.79
N VAL A 202 19.12 -5.75 -6.91
CA VAL A 202 19.75 -7.02 -7.29
C VAL A 202 18.82 -7.88 -8.15
N PHE A 203 17.53 -7.96 -7.80
CA PHE A 203 16.54 -8.71 -8.58
C PHE A 203 16.41 -8.17 -10.01
N TRP A 204 16.24 -6.85 -10.16
CA TRP A 204 16.18 -6.21 -11.48
C TRP A 204 17.51 -6.32 -12.23
N GLY A 205 18.66 -6.28 -11.54
CA GLY A 205 19.98 -6.50 -12.13
C GLY A 205 20.12 -7.90 -12.73
N ILE A 206 19.71 -8.95 -12.01
CA ILE A 206 19.69 -10.32 -12.55
C ILE A 206 18.74 -10.42 -13.75
N LEU A 207 17.59 -9.74 -13.69
CA LEU A 207 16.61 -9.73 -14.76
C LEU A 207 17.12 -9.08 -16.06
N THR A 208 18.09 -8.17 -15.98
CA THR A 208 18.71 -7.53 -17.17
C THR A 208 19.63 -8.46 -17.98
N LEU A 209 20.07 -9.60 -17.43
CA LEU A 209 20.83 -10.61 -18.19
C LEU A 209 20.00 -11.24 -19.32
N ILE A 210 18.69 -11.10 -19.26
CA ILE A 210 17.78 -11.52 -20.33
C ILE A 210 17.56 -10.29 -21.25
N PRO A 211 18.09 -10.31 -22.49
CA PRO A 211 18.17 -9.12 -23.35
C PRO A 211 16.80 -8.48 -23.65
N CYS A 212 15.72 -9.26 -23.71
CA CYS A 212 14.37 -8.74 -23.93
C CYS A 212 13.75 -8.09 -22.67
N LEU A 213 14.17 -8.50 -21.48
CA LEU A 213 13.66 -7.96 -20.23
C LEU A 213 14.36 -6.67 -19.82
N GLY A 214 15.58 -6.41 -20.31
CA GLY A 214 16.32 -5.18 -20.04
C GLY A 214 15.54 -3.91 -20.40
N LEU A 215 14.83 -3.89 -21.53
CA LEU A 215 13.98 -2.75 -21.93
C LEU A 215 12.76 -2.58 -21.01
N LEU A 216 12.17 -3.68 -20.54
CA LEU A 216 11.07 -3.66 -19.58
C LEU A 216 11.53 -3.11 -18.23
N VAL A 217 12.69 -3.58 -17.75
CA VAL A 217 13.36 -3.08 -16.53
C VAL A 217 13.60 -1.58 -16.62
N LEU A 218 14.19 -1.14 -17.73
CA LEU A 218 14.49 0.26 -18.00
C LEU A 218 13.24 1.15 -17.90
N LEU A 219 12.13 0.73 -18.52
CA LEU A 219 10.87 1.46 -18.49
C LEU A 219 10.27 1.52 -17.08
N ILE A 220 10.31 0.43 -16.33
CA ILE A 220 9.76 0.37 -14.97
C ILE A 220 10.59 1.24 -14.01
N VAL A 221 11.91 1.16 -14.11
CA VAL A 221 12.82 2.01 -13.32
C VAL A 221 12.62 3.49 -13.66
N ASN A 222 12.52 3.83 -14.96
CA ASN A 222 12.30 5.20 -15.40
C ASN A 222 10.93 5.74 -14.93
N SER A 223 9.88 4.92 -15.02
CA SER A 223 8.55 5.26 -14.51
C SER A 223 8.58 5.54 -13.00
N LYS A 224 9.26 4.69 -12.23
CA LYS A 224 9.36 4.87 -10.78
C LYS A 224 10.20 6.07 -10.38
N ALA A 225 11.36 6.28 -11.01
CA ALA A 225 12.19 7.46 -10.79
C ALA A 225 11.40 8.77 -11.06
N THR A 226 10.60 8.77 -12.13
CA THR A 226 9.70 9.88 -12.47
C THR A 226 8.61 10.07 -11.40
N GLY A 227 8.08 8.99 -10.83
CA GLY A 227 7.13 9.03 -9.71
C GLY A 227 7.73 9.66 -8.45
N VAL A 228 8.93 9.24 -8.06
CA VAL A 228 9.65 9.76 -6.89
C VAL A 228 9.93 11.26 -7.03
N LEU A 229 10.33 11.72 -8.22
CA LEU A 229 10.55 13.14 -8.49
C LEU A 229 9.24 13.96 -8.39
N LYS A 230 8.13 13.44 -8.90
CA LYS A 230 6.80 14.10 -8.79
C LYS A 230 6.30 14.16 -7.35
N GLU A 231 6.51 13.10 -6.57
CA GLU A 231 6.14 13.06 -5.15
C GLU A 231 6.90 14.11 -4.33
N ASN A 232 8.10 14.50 -4.77
CA ASN A 232 8.90 15.58 -4.18
C ASN A 232 8.61 16.97 -4.80
N GLY A 233 7.56 17.10 -5.62
CA GLY A 233 7.12 18.38 -6.20
C GLY A 233 7.92 18.86 -7.41
N ILE A 234 8.79 18.02 -7.98
CA ILE A 234 9.64 18.37 -9.13
C ILE A 234 8.87 18.09 -10.43
N SER A 235 8.83 19.08 -11.32
CA SER A 235 8.20 18.94 -12.63
C SER A 235 9.10 18.15 -13.60
N VAL A 236 8.58 17.05 -14.13
CA VAL A 236 9.28 16.15 -15.06
C VAL A 236 8.56 16.16 -16.40
N GLY A 237 9.23 16.67 -17.43
CA GLY A 237 8.74 16.67 -18.82
C GLY A 237 9.18 15.43 -19.59
N LEU A 238 8.89 15.40 -20.90
CA LEU A 238 9.33 14.31 -21.81
C LEU A 238 10.86 14.13 -21.81
N LEU A 239 11.61 15.20 -21.54
CA LEU A 239 13.07 15.23 -21.46
C LEU A 239 13.63 15.04 -20.03
N GLY A 240 12.79 14.65 -19.07
CA GLY A 240 13.16 14.45 -17.67
C GLY A 240 13.00 15.70 -16.79
N ALA A 241 13.51 15.64 -15.56
CA ALA A 241 13.47 16.75 -14.60
C ALA A 241 14.35 17.93 -15.03
N LYS A 242 13.86 19.13 -14.78
CA LYS A 242 14.68 20.35 -14.90
C LYS A 242 15.60 20.46 -13.67
N LEU A 243 16.91 20.56 -13.90
CA LEU A 243 17.87 20.76 -12.79
C LEU A 243 17.70 22.13 -12.11
N SER A 244 16.99 23.07 -12.72
CA SER A 244 16.63 24.36 -12.11
C SER A 244 15.60 24.23 -11.00
N ASP A 245 14.83 23.14 -10.98
CA ASP A 245 13.72 22.92 -10.07
C ASP A 245 14.14 22.05 -8.86
N ILE A 246 15.44 21.72 -8.74
CA ILE A 246 16.08 20.85 -7.72
C ILE A 246 17.26 21.58 -7.07
#